data_AF-A0A2V9G2X9-F1
#
_entry.id   AF-A0A2V9G2X9-F1
#
_cell.length_a   1.000
_cell.length_b   1.000
_cell.length_c   1.000
_cell.angle_alpha   90.00
_cell.angle_beta   90.00
_cell.angle_gamma   90.00
#
_symmetry.space_group_name_H-M   'P 1'
#
loop_
_entity.id
_entity.type
_entity.pdbx_description
1 polymer ?
#
loop_
_entity_poly.entity_id
_entity_poly.type
_entity_poly.pdbx_seq_one_letter_code
_entity_poly.pdbx_strand_id
1 'polypeptide(L)'
;MGVAKLGTKRRPAVVRVRTEERAMEILDLCNEHGIQVIIGIEPDEQENISDVERILSKPAPAKAPPRVGRNDYCPCGSGKKYKKCCARLAPGA
;
A
#
# COMPACT_ATOMS: atom_id res chain seq x y z
N MET A 1 -8.83 -14.12 10.21
CA MET A 1 -9.00 -14.54 8.80
C MET A 1 -8.16 -13.61 7.94
N GLY A 2 -7.13 -14.12 7.27
CA GLY A 2 -6.25 -13.29 6.43
C GLY A 2 -6.94 -12.92 5.12
N VAL A 3 -7.07 -11.63 4.81
CA VAL A 3 -7.55 -11.17 3.50
C VAL A 3 -6.56 -11.63 2.44
N ALA A 4 -7.00 -12.46 1.50
CA ALA A 4 -6.17 -12.88 0.36
C ALA A 4 -5.72 -11.65 -0.43
N LYS A 5 -4.44 -11.61 -0.79
CA LYS A 5 -3.86 -10.53 -1.59
C LYS A 5 -4.59 -10.47 -2.94
N LEU A 6 -4.97 -9.26 -3.32
CA LEU A 6 -5.51 -8.93 -4.64
C LEU A 6 -4.48 -9.31 -5.72
N GLY A 7 -4.92 -9.84 -6.87
CA GLY A 7 -4.04 -10.31 -7.94
C GLY A 7 -3.57 -11.76 -7.80
N THR A 8 -4.22 -12.58 -6.97
CA THR A 8 -3.85 -14.00 -6.76
C THR A 8 -4.87 -14.96 -7.38
N LYS A 9 -4.51 -16.24 -7.54
CA LYS A 9 -5.42 -17.31 -8.05
C LYS A 9 -6.82 -17.36 -7.42
N ARG A 10 -6.97 -16.89 -6.18
CA ARG A 10 -8.24 -16.88 -5.45
C ARG A 10 -8.96 -15.53 -5.48
N ARG A 11 -8.26 -14.47 -5.92
CA ARG A 11 -8.76 -13.10 -5.95
C ARG A 11 -8.04 -12.32 -7.06
N PRO A 12 -8.38 -12.56 -8.34
CA PRO A 12 -7.80 -11.80 -9.44
C PRO A 12 -8.21 -10.32 -9.34
N ALA A 13 -7.37 -9.44 -9.85
CA ALA A 13 -7.75 -8.04 -10.06
C ALA A 13 -8.83 -7.98 -11.15
N VAL A 14 -9.87 -7.17 -10.97
CA VAL A 14 -10.88 -6.95 -12.01
C VAL A 14 -10.71 -5.54 -12.51
N VAL A 15 -10.55 -5.39 -13.83
CA VAL A 15 -10.40 -4.07 -14.45
C VAL A 15 -11.33 -3.92 -15.63
N ARG A 16 -11.73 -2.67 -15.88
CA ARG A 16 -12.54 -2.28 -17.02
C ARG A 16 -11.77 -1.28 -17.85
N VAL A 17 -11.72 -1.50 -19.15
CA VAL A 17 -11.02 -0.65 -20.13
C VAL A 17 -11.95 -0.35 -21.30
N ARG A 18 -11.67 0.73 -22.02
CA ARG A 18 -12.50 1.13 -23.18
C ARG A 18 -12.08 0.50 -24.49
N THR A 19 -10.82 0.12 -24.61
CA THR A 19 -10.23 -0.36 -25.87
C THR A 19 -9.46 -1.64 -25.66
N GLU A 20 -9.36 -2.41 -26.74
CA GLU A 20 -8.56 -3.64 -26.79
C GLU A 20 -7.07 -3.36 -26.59
N GLU A 21 -6.56 -2.24 -27.11
CA GLU A 21 -5.18 -1.80 -26.90
C GLU A 21 -4.87 -1.66 -25.41
N ARG A 22 -5.77 -1.02 -24.67
CA ARG A 22 -5.62 -0.84 -23.24
C ARG A 22 -5.73 -2.17 -22.47
N ALA A 23 -6.57 -3.09 -22.94
CA ALA A 23 -6.64 -4.43 -22.38
C ALA A 23 -5.30 -5.17 -22.52
N MET A 24 -4.64 -5.07 -23.68
CA MET A 24 -3.33 -5.68 -23.92
C MET A 24 -2.24 -5.06 -23.05
N GLU A 25 -2.19 -3.73 -22.92
CA GLU A 25 -1.22 -3.06 -22.03
C GLU A 25 -1.35 -3.56 -20.58
N ILE A 26 -2.57 -3.64 -20.06
CA ILE A 26 -2.79 -4.06 -18.67
C ILE A 26 -2.51 -5.56 -18.50
N LEU A 27 -2.83 -6.37 -19.51
CA LEU A 27 -2.54 -7.81 -19.47
C LEU A 27 -1.04 -8.07 -19.40
N ASP A 28 -0.24 -7.39 -20.24
CA ASP A 28 1.21 -7.52 -20.28
C ASP A 28 1.84 -7.09 -18.95
N LEU A 29 1.43 -5.92 -18.45
CA LEU A 29 1.84 -5.38 -17.16
C LEU A 29 1.50 -6.33 -15.99
N CYS A 30 0.29 -6.89 -15.98
CA CYS A 30 -0.09 -7.85 -14.95
C CYS A 30 0.72 -9.15 -15.07
N ASN A 31 0.97 -9.62 -16.28
CA ASN A 31 1.75 -10.83 -16.53
C ASN A 31 3.20 -10.69 -16.05
N GLU A 32 3.85 -9.56 -16.36
CA GLU A 32 5.23 -9.26 -15.91
C GLU A 32 5.34 -9.27 -14.38
N HIS A 33 4.32 -8.75 -13.69
CA HIS A 33 4.26 -8.72 -12.24
C HIS A 33 3.68 -10.00 -11.59
N GLY A 34 3.32 -11.01 -12.39
CA GLY A 34 2.73 -12.27 -11.90
C GLY A 34 1.35 -12.11 -11.25
N ILE A 35 0.60 -11.09 -11.67
CA ILE A 35 -0.71 -10.69 -11.16
C ILE A 35 -1.79 -11.35 -12.02
N GLN A 36 -2.71 -12.09 -11.40
CA GLN A 36 -3.91 -12.53 -12.12
C GLN A 36 -4.91 -11.38 -12.24
N VAL A 37 -5.38 -11.13 -13.47
CA VAL A 37 -6.34 -10.08 -13.80
C VAL A 37 -7.46 -10.61 -14.69
N ILE A 38 -8.67 -10.07 -14.53
CA ILE A 38 -9.83 -10.24 -15.41
C ILE A 38 -10.13 -8.88 -16.01
N ILE A 39 -10.11 -8.78 -17.33
CA ILE A 39 -10.25 -7.53 -18.07
C ILE A 39 -11.58 -7.54 -18.83
N GLY A 40 -12.43 -6.56 -18.56
CA GLY A 40 -13.64 -6.28 -19.34
C GLY A 40 -13.41 -5.10 -20.29
N ILE A 41 -13.78 -5.23 -21.55
CA ILE A 41 -13.72 -4.15 -22.54
C ILE A 41 -15.12 -3.56 -22.68
N GLU A 42 -15.32 -2.37 -22.13
CA GLU A 42 -16.60 -1.66 -22.13
C GLU A 42 -16.37 -0.24 -22.68
N PRO A 43 -16.57 -0.02 -23.99
CA PRO A 43 -16.23 1.25 -24.65
C PRO A 43 -17.09 2.43 -24.19
N ASP A 44 -18.28 2.17 -23.64
CA ASP A 44 -19.24 3.17 -23.16
C ASP A 44 -19.07 3.51 -21.66
N GLU A 45 -18.32 2.69 -20.91
CA GLU A 45 -18.14 2.87 -19.47
C GLU A 45 -16.83 3.57 -19.10
N GLN A 46 -16.74 4.05 -17.86
CA GLN A 46 -15.52 4.64 -17.33
C GLN A 46 -14.49 3.55 -17.03
N GLU A 47 -13.25 3.81 -17.43
CA GLU A 47 -12.13 2.92 -17.14
C GLU A 47 -11.93 2.80 -15.63
N ASN A 48 -11.85 1.57 -15.15
CA ASN A 48 -11.56 1.27 -13.75
C ASN A 48 -10.37 0.33 -13.68
N ILE A 49 -9.20 0.92 -13.38
CA ILE A 49 -7.93 0.21 -13.24
C ILE A 49 -7.37 0.31 -11.82
N SER A 50 -8.19 0.77 -10.87
CA SER A 50 -7.76 1.07 -9.50
C SER A 50 -7.17 -0.14 -8.77
N ASP A 51 -7.66 -1.35 -9.07
CA ASP A 51 -7.12 -2.59 -8.53
C ASP A 51 -5.67 -2.85 -9.01
N VAL A 52 -5.40 -2.65 -10.31
CA VAL A 52 -4.05 -2.81 -10.88
C VAL A 52 -3.12 -1.72 -10.39
N GLU A 53 -3.56 -0.46 -10.39
CA GLU A 53 -2.79 0.65 -9.85
C GLU A 53 -2.42 0.42 -8.37
N ARG A 54 -3.34 -0.07 -7.53
CA ARG A 54 -3.03 -0.36 -6.12
C ARG A 54 -2.02 -1.47 -5.93
N ILE A 55 -1.95 -2.45 -6.84
CA ILE A 55 -1.00 -3.55 -6.74
C ILE A 55 0.40 -3.08 -7.16
N LEU A 56 0.48 -2.29 -8.23
CA LEU A 56 1.74 -1.78 -8.79
C LEU A 56 2.30 -0.62 -7.96
N SER A 57 1.45 0.31 -7.54
CA SER A 57 1.82 1.58 -6.92
C SER A 57 2.10 1.47 -5.42
N LYS A 58 2.26 0.26 -4.84
CA LYS A 58 2.47 -0.01 -3.39
C LYS A 58 3.05 1.22 -2.67
N PRO A 59 2.22 2.08 -2.04
CA PRO A 59 2.78 3.04 -1.11
C PRO A 59 3.40 2.16 -0.03
N ALA A 60 4.72 2.26 0.14
CA ALA A 60 5.40 1.54 1.21
C ALA A 60 4.57 1.74 2.47
N PRO A 61 4.25 0.68 3.24
CA PRO A 61 3.52 0.86 4.49
C PRO A 61 4.31 1.91 5.26
N ALA A 62 3.70 3.06 5.52
CA ALA A 62 4.36 4.16 6.19
C ALA A 62 4.98 3.57 7.46
N LYS A 63 6.31 3.42 7.47
CA LYS A 63 7.00 2.83 8.61
C LYS A 63 6.72 3.81 9.74
N ALA A 64 5.84 3.42 10.66
CA ALA A 64 5.66 4.18 11.88
C ALA A 64 7.06 4.42 12.45
N PRO A 65 7.42 5.67 12.80
CA PRO A 65 8.74 5.93 13.36
C PRO A 65 8.96 4.97 14.53
N PRO A 66 10.19 4.43 14.69
CA PRO A 66 10.47 3.48 15.74
C PRO A 66 10.00 4.05 17.06
N ARG A 67 9.11 3.30 17.75
CA ARG A 67 8.59 3.72 19.05
C ARG A 67 9.78 3.74 20.00
N VAL A 68 10.32 4.93 20.27
CA VAL A 68 11.42 5.10 21.21
C VAL A 68 10.98 4.57 22.58
N GLY A 69 11.72 3.58 23.08
CA GLY A 69 11.43 2.97 24.37
C GLY A 69 11.55 4.02 25.48
N ARG A 70 10.62 4.04 26.44
CA ARG A 70 10.66 4.96 27.60
C ARG A 70 12.00 4.97 28.33
N ASN A 71 12.75 3.87 28.34
CA ASN A 71 14.05 3.79 29.02
C ASN A 71 15.27 4.06 28.10
N ASP A 72 15.04 4.19 26.79
CA ASP A 72 16.08 4.42 25.79
C ASP A 72 16.59 5.87 25.84
N TYR A 73 17.76 6.15 25.25
CA TYR A 73 18.28 7.51 25.20
C TYR A 73 17.40 8.38 24.31
N CYS A 74 17.14 9.61 24.75
CA CYS A 74 16.22 10.49 24.06
C CYS A 74 16.86 11.00 22.75
N PRO A 75 16.18 10.87 21.59
CA PRO A 75 16.74 11.26 20.29
C PRO A 75 16.89 12.77 20.10
N CYS A 76 16.43 13.59 21.06
CA CYS A 76 16.63 15.05 21.06
C CYS A 76 18.05 15.49 21.44
N GLY A 77 18.99 14.56 21.62
CA GLY A 77 20.39 14.88 21.94
C GLY A 77 20.65 15.28 23.40
N SER A 78 19.65 15.18 24.28
CA SER A 78 19.79 15.60 25.69
C SER A 78 20.63 14.65 26.56
N GLY A 79 21.06 13.49 26.07
CA GLY A 79 21.78 12.46 26.85
C GLY A 79 20.95 11.79 27.97
N LYS A 80 19.67 12.14 28.12
CA LYS A 80 18.75 11.64 29.14
C LYS A 80 17.88 10.50 28.57
N LYS A 81 17.38 9.61 29.42
CA LYS A 81 16.38 8.60 29.01
C LYS A 81 15.07 9.26 28.55
N TYR A 82 14.41 8.72 27.53
CA TYR A 82 13.18 9.26 26.91
C TYR A 82 12.08 9.58 27.95
N LYS A 83 11.86 8.70 28.93
CA LYS A 83 10.92 8.87 30.06
C LYS A 83 11.23 10.05 31.00
N LYS A 84 12.45 10.56 30.97
CA LYS A 84 12.91 11.70 31.78
C LYS A 84 13.14 12.95 30.93
N CYS A 85 12.82 12.91 29.65
CA CYS A 85 13.03 13.98 28.68
C CYS A 85 11.73 14.25 27.93
N CYS A 86 11.66 13.97 26.63
CA CYS A 86 10.50 14.28 25.78
C CYS A 86 9.19 13.58 26.20
N ALA A 87 9.23 12.43 26.89
CA ALA A 87 8.00 11.74 27.29
C ALA A 87 7.28 12.38 28.50
N ARG A 88 7.92 13.31 29.22
CA ARG A 88 7.26 14.08 30.31
C ARG A 88 6.58 15.35 29.80
N LEU A 89 6.81 15.71 28.54
CA LEU A 89 6.29 16.94 27.92
C LEU A 89 4.93 16.71 27.22
N ALA A 90 4.22 15.62 27.51
CA ALA A 90 2.80 15.54 27.18
C ALA A 90 2.04 16.30 28.29
N PRO A 91 1.56 17.53 28.07
CA PRO A 91 0.69 18.18 29.04
C PRO A 91 -0.64 17.41 29.07
N GLY A 92 -0.86 16.64 30.13
CA GLY A 92 -2.08 15.86 30.31
C GLY A 92 -1.94 14.95 31.51
N ALA A 93 -2.32 15.48 32.67
CA ALA A 93 -2.41 14.82 33.96
C ALA A 93 -3.32 13.58 33.92
#